data_AF-A0A3C7W5X4-F1
#
_entry.id   AF-A0A3C7W5X4-F1
#
_cell.length_a   1.000
_cell.length_b   1.000
_cell.length_c   1.000
_cell.angle_alpha   90.00
_cell.angle_beta   90.00
_cell.angle_gamma   90.00
#
_symmetry.space_group_name_H-M   'P 1'
#
loop_
_entity.id
_entity.type
_entity.pdbx_description
1 polymer ?
#
loop_
_entity_poly.entity_id
_entity_poly.type
_entity_poly.pdbx_seq_one_letter_code
_entity_poly.pdbx_strand_id
1 'polypeptide(L)'
;MSHSSPIKRRKSRQIHVGKVAVGGDAPISVQSMTNTETCDVAATVAQVQAIADAGADIVRVSVPSMDAAEAFKQIRARVDVPLVADIHFDHRIALKVAEYGVDCLRINPGNIGRDDKVREVIACARDRGIPIRIGVNAGSLGKDLQR
;
A
#
# COMPACT_ATOMS: atom_id res chain seq x y z
N MET A 1 -3.99 32.57 8.56
CA MET A 1 -4.44 33.13 7.26
C MET A 1 -4.34 32.03 6.22
N SER A 2 -5.41 31.72 5.50
CA SER A 2 -5.38 30.73 4.41
C SER A 2 -4.80 31.41 3.17
N HIS A 3 -3.54 31.11 2.86
CA HIS A 3 -2.97 31.53 1.57
C HIS A 3 -3.54 30.61 0.49
N SER A 4 -4.25 31.18 -0.49
CA SER A 4 -4.66 30.43 -1.67
C SER A 4 -3.40 29.98 -2.42
N SER A 5 -3.16 28.68 -2.47
CA SER A 5 -2.05 28.14 -3.25
C SER A 5 -2.25 28.50 -4.73
N PRO A 6 -1.25 29.08 -5.42
CA PRO A 6 -1.33 29.38 -6.85
C PRO A 6 -1.34 28.08 -7.69
N ILE A 7 -1.06 26.93 -7.07
CA ILE A 7 -1.00 25.63 -7.72
C ILE A 7 -2.41 25.10 -7.96
N LYS A 8 -2.82 25.10 -9.23
CA LYS A 8 -4.05 24.41 -9.65
C LYS A 8 -3.83 22.89 -9.62
N ARG A 9 -4.40 22.21 -8.64
CA ARG A 9 -4.32 20.74 -8.52
C ARG A 9 -5.07 20.03 -9.65
N ARG A 10 -4.55 18.88 -10.08
CA ARG A 10 -5.21 17.99 -11.04
C ARG A 10 -6.53 17.48 -10.44
N LYS A 11 -7.64 17.63 -11.17
CA LYS A 11 -8.90 16.97 -10.82
C LYS A 11 -8.71 15.46 -10.82
N SER A 12 -9.03 14.81 -9.72
CA SER A 12 -8.85 13.37 -9.52
C SER A 12 -10.02 12.80 -8.71
N ARG A 13 -10.31 11.51 -8.90
CA ARG A 13 -11.26 10.79 -8.05
C ARG A 13 -10.68 10.68 -6.64
N GLN A 14 -11.52 10.93 -5.63
CA GLN A 14 -11.15 10.68 -4.24
C GLN A 14 -11.32 9.19 -3.90
N ILE A 15 -10.35 8.62 -3.21
CA ILE A 15 -10.39 7.28 -2.60
C ILE A 15 -10.05 7.39 -1.11
N HIS A 16 -10.24 6.31 -0.36
CA HIS A 16 -9.81 6.22 1.04
C HIS A 16 -8.80 5.09 1.22
N VAL A 17 -7.68 5.39 1.90
CA VAL A 17 -6.72 4.41 2.42
C VAL A 17 -6.93 4.38 3.93
N GLY A 18 -7.65 3.37 4.42
CA GLY A 18 -8.17 3.37 5.78
C GLY A 18 -9.03 4.63 6.01
N LYS A 19 -8.66 5.44 7.00
CA LYS A 19 -9.31 6.72 7.30
C LYS A 19 -8.82 7.93 6.48
N VAL A 20 -7.77 7.77 5.66
CA VAL A 20 -7.11 8.88 4.95
C VAL A 20 -7.70 9.04 3.55
N ALA A 21 -8.25 10.22 3.26
CA ALA A 21 -8.74 10.58 1.93
C ALA A 21 -7.57 10.96 0.99
N VAL A 22 -7.55 10.39 -0.21
CA VAL A 22 -6.51 10.65 -1.23
C VAL A 22 -7.17 11.05 -2.55
N GLY A 23 -6.71 12.16 -3.12
CA GLY A 23 -7.27 12.73 -4.35
C GLY A 23 -8.46 13.66 -4.10
N GLY A 24 -9.10 14.14 -5.17
CA GLY A 24 -10.13 15.17 -5.06
C GLY A 24 -9.60 16.46 -4.43
N ASP A 25 -10.37 16.99 -3.48
CA ASP A 25 -10.03 18.21 -2.72
C ASP A 25 -9.31 17.91 -1.40
N ALA A 26 -9.12 16.63 -1.03
CA ALA A 26 -8.40 16.24 0.17
C ALA A 26 -6.93 16.72 0.13
N PRO A 27 -6.33 17.13 1.26
CA PRO A 27 -4.91 17.51 1.34
C PRO A 27 -3.98 16.46 0.71
N ILE A 28 -2.78 16.89 0.29
CA ILE A 28 -1.78 15.93 -0.19
C ILE A 28 -1.27 15.14 1.02
N SER A 29 -1.64 13.87 1.09
CA SER A 29 -1.20 12.96 2.17
C SER A 29 0.29 12.67 2.07
N VAL A 30 0.98 12.67 3.20
CA VAL A 30 2.38 12.25 3.34
C VAL A 30 2.41 10.75 3.58
N GLN A 31 3.23 10.03 2.80
CA GLN A 31 3.43 8.59 2.97
C GLN A 31 4.93 8.28 3.09
N SER A 32 5.28 7.34 3.97
CA SER A 32 6.62 6.76 4.05
C SER A 32 6.59 5.22 4.00
N MET A 33 7.75 4.58 4.11
CA MET A 33 7.91 3.14 4.09
C MET A 33 8.91 2.69 5.15
N THR A 34 8.62 1.58 5.82
CA THR A 34 9.57 0.93 6.72
C THR A 34 10.77 0.37 5.96
N ASN A 35 11.91 0.23 6.64
CA ASN A 35 13.09 -0.46 6.12
C ASN A 35 13.58 -1.59 7.05
N THR A 36 12.81 -1.90 8.09
CA THR A 36 12.98 -3.04 8.98
C THR A 36 12.59 -4.35 8.28
N GLU A 37 13.16 -5.46 8.76
CA GLU A 37 12.67 -6.79 8.38
C GLU A 37 11.26 -6.97 8.94
N THR A 38 10.28 -7.25 8.07
CA THR A 38 8.86 -7.28 8.46
C THR A 38 8.56 -8.43 9.43
N CYS A 39 9.32 -9.52 9.36
CA CYS A 39 9.24 -10.61 10.33
C CYS A 39 9.68 -10.18 11.74
N ASP A 40 10.47 -9.11 11.89
CA ASP A 40 10.71 -8.46 13.17
C ASP A 40 9.52 -7.50 13.49
N VAL A 41 8.47 -8.10 14.04
CA VAL A 41 7.23 -7.39 14.39
C VAL A 41 7.50 -6.22 15.34
N ALA A 42 8.39 -6.39 16.32
CA ALA A 42 8.65 -5.36 17.33
C ALA A 42 9.37 -4.15 16.70
N ALA A 43 10.43 -4.40 15.92
CA ALA A 43 11.14 -3.34 15.23
C ALA A 43 10.24 -2.64 14.19
N THR A 44 9.43 -3.40 13.47
CA THR A 44 8.53 -2.84 12.45
C THR A 44 7.44 -1.98 13.08
N VAL A 45 6.80 -2.43 14.17
CA VAL A 45 5.82 -1.61 14.91
C VAL A 45 6.44 -0.32 15.43
N ALA A 46 7.63 -0.41 16.04
CA ALA A 46 8.34 0.77 16.55
C ALA A 46 8.64 1.77 15.43
N GLN A 47 9.07 1.30 14.26
CA GLN A 47 9.34 2.16 13.11
C GLN A 47 8.06 2.73 12.49
N VAL A 48 6.98 1.95 12.39
CA VAL A 48 5.68 2.45 11.92
C VAL A 48 5.20 3.60 12.81
N GLN A 49 5.31 3.45 14.13
CA GLN A 49 4.93 4.51 15.06
C GLN A 49 5.83 5.74 14.92
N ALA A 50 7.15 5.57 14.83
CA ALA A 50 8.08 6.68 14.63
C ALA A 50 7.82 7.45 13.32
N ILE A 51 7.45 6.75 12.25
CA ILE A 51 7.06 7.38 10.97
C ILE A 51 5.74 8.16 11.12
N ALA A 52 4.76 7.61 11.84
CA ALA A 52 3.49 8.28 12.09
C ALA A 52 3.68 9.52 12.99
N ASP A 53 4.49 9.42 14.04
CA ASP A 53 4.84 10.52 14.96
C ASP A 53 5.59 11.65 14.24
N ALA A 54 6.35 11.32 13.19
CA ALA A 54 6.99 12.29 12.31
C ALA A 54 6.01 12.97 11.32
N GLY A 55 4.73 12.61 11.33
CA GLY A 55 3.66 13.25 10.56
C GLY A 55 3.27 12.55 9.26
N ALA A 56 3.65 11.28 9.06
CA ALA A 56 3.15 10.52 7.91
C ALA A 56 1.70 10.08 8.13
N ASP A 57 0.84 10.32 7.13
CA ASP A 57 -0.57 9.89 7.14
C ASP A 57 -0.73 8.40 6.85
N ILE A 58 0.21 7.81 6.10
CA ILE A 58 0.15 6.44 5.60
C ILE A 58 1.55 5.81 5.70
N VAL A 59 1.64 4.55 6.11
CA VAL A 59 2.90 3.80 6.15
C VAL A 59 2.84 2.57 5.26
N ARG A 60 3.90 2.35 4.47
CA ARG A 60 4.05 1.13 3.67
C ARG A 60 4.99 0.13 4.35
N VAL A 61 4.63 -1.15 4.27
CA VAL A 61 5.43 -2.27 4.79
C VAL A 61 5.65 -3.28 3.67
N SER A 62 6.89 -3.78 3.53
CA SER A 62 7.22 -4.82 2.55
C SER A 62 6.63 -6.17 2.98
N VAL A 63 6.00 -6.92 2.08
CA VAL A 63 5.49 -8.26 2.41
C VAL A 63 5.99 -9.27 1.37
N PRO A 64 7.26 -9.72 1.46
CA PRO A 64 7.87 -10.55 0.43
C PRO A 64 7.53 -12.04 0.54
N SER A 65 7.02 -12.50 1.67
CA SER A 65 6.74 -13.92 1.95
C SER A 65 5.45 -14.12 2.75
N MET A 66 5.00 -15.37 2.88
CA MET A 66 3.87 -15.71 3.75
C MET A 66 4.19 -15.48 5.23
N ASP A 67 5.43 -15.72 5.67
CA ASP A 67 5.86 -15.41 7.04
C ASP A 67 5.76 -13.90 7.32
N ALA A 68 6.16 -13.07 6.34
CA ALA A 68 5.97 -11.63 6.43
C ALA A 68 4.48 -11.23 6.42
N ALA A 69 3.61 -12.00 5.77
CA ALA A 69 2.16 -11.78 5.81
C ALA A 69 1.58 -12.08 7.20
N GLU A 70 2.04 -13.16 7.85
CA GLU A 70 1.68 -13.48 9.23
C GLU A 70 2.23 -12.43 10.22
N ALA A 71 3.46 -11.95 10.01
CA ALA A 71 4.00 -10.84 10.78
C ALA A 71 3.21 -9.55 10.56
N PHE A 72 2.81 -9.25 9.31
CA PHE A 72 1.98 -8.10 8.96
C PHE A 72 0.65 -8.11 9.73
N LYS A 73 0.01 -9.28 9.88
CA LYS A 73 -1.20 -9.42 10.71
C LYS A 73 -0.97 -8.94 12.14
N GLN A 74 0.16 -9.32 12.74
CA GLN A 74 0.50 -8.90 14.11
C GLN A 74 0.82 -7.41 14.18
N ILE A 75 1.50 -6.84 13.17
CA ILE A 75 1.81 -5.42 13.07
C ILE A 75 0.51 -4.60 12.95
N ARG A 76 -0.39 -4.98 12.04
CA ARG A 76 -1.68 -4.31 11.79
C ARG A 76 -2.54 -4.23 13.07
N ALA A 77 -2.49 -5.26 13.92
CA ALA A 77 -3.21 -5.27 15.19
C ALA A 77 -2.64 -4.32 16.26
N ARG A 78 -1.44 -3.74 16.05
CA ARG A 78 -0.71 -2.94 17.04
C ARG A 78 -0.50 -1.48 16.63
N VAL A 79 -0.97 -1.06 15.45
CA VAL A 79 -0.74 0.29 14.92
C VAL A 79 -2.02 0.88 14.34
N ASP A 80 -2.27 2.17 14.53
CA ASP A 80 -3.52 2.82 14.06
C ASP A 80 -3.37 3.56 12.72
N VAL A 81 -2.13 3.83 12.29
CA VAL A 81 -1.86 4.46 11.00
C VAL A 81 -2.22 3.49 9.86
N PRO A 82 -2.88 3.97 8.78
CA PRO A 82 -3.17 3.12 7.62
C PRO A 82 -1.92 2.48 7.04
N LEU A 83 -2.00 1.17 6.77
CA LEU A 83 -0.91 0.38 6.22
C LEU A 83 -1.13 0.01 4.76
N VAL A 84 -0.09 0.24 3.95
CA VAL A 84 0.01 -0.28 2.58
C VAL A 84 0.90 -1.52 2.58
N ALA A 85 0.40 -2.65 2.10
CA ALA A 85 1.24 -3.83 1.87
C ALA A 85 1.92 -3.76 0.49
N ASP A 86 3.24 -3.84 0.45
CA ASP A 86 4.04 -3.83 -0.79
C ASP A 86 4.33 -5.26 -1.26
N ILE A 87 3.61 -5.70 -2.29
CA ILE A 87 3.66 -7.07 -2.80
C ILE A 87 4.21 -7.06 -4.21
N HIS A 88 5.29 -7.82 -4.41
CA HIS A 88 6.01 -7.84 -5.67
C HIS A 88 5.60 -9.00 -6.58
N PHE A 89 5.56 -10.24 -6.06
CA PHE A 89 5.52 -11.43 -6.93
C PHE A 89 4.35 -12.38 -6.68
N ASP A 90 3.97 -12.61 -5.42
CA ASP A 90 3.00 -13.67 -5.10
C ASP A 90 1.61 -13.09 -4.78
N HIS A 91 0.65 -13.33 -5.68
CA HIS A 91 -0.76 -12.97 -5.48
C HIS A 91 -1.36 -13.54 -4.19
N ARG A 92 -0.91 -14.71 -3.71
CA ARG A 92 -1.43 -15.35 -2.48
C ARG A 92 -1.17 -14.49 -1.26
N ILE A 93 -0.04 -13.79 -1.22
CA ILE A 93 0.28 -12.83 -0.17
C ILE A 93 -0.72 -11.68 -0.19
N ALA A 94 -1.05 -11.15 -1.38
CA ALA A 94 -2.03 -10.08 -1.54
C ALA A 94 -3.42 -10.46 -1.02
N LEU A 95 -3.87 -11.68 -1.36
CA LEU A 95 -5.12 -12.22 -0.84
C LEU A 95 -5.07 -12.35 0.68
N LYS A 96 -3.94 -12.80 1.24
CA LYS A 96 -3.80 -13.02 2.67
C LYS A 96 -3.80 -11.73 3.48
N VAL A 97 -3.04 -10.71 3.07
CA VAL A 97 -3.05 -9.42 3.78
C VAL A 97 -4.38 -8.68 3.62
N ALA A 98 -5.12 -8.92 2.54
CA ALA A 98 -6.49 -8.43 2.37
C ALA A 98 -7.46 -9.08 3.38
N GLU A 99 -7.29 -10.37 3.70
CA GLU A 99 -8.00 -11.02 4.81
C GLU A 99 -7.65 -10.40 6.17
N TYR A 100 -6.40 -9.95 6.34
CA TYR A 100 -5.87 -9.40 7.59
C TYR A 100 -6.16 -7.92 7.81
N GLY A 101 -6.90 -7.27 6.89
CA GLY A 101 -7.34 -5.89 7.06
C GLY A 101 -6.29 -4.85 6.66
N VAL A 102 -5.52 -5.11 5.60
CA VAL A 102 -4.69 -4.08 4.95
C VAL A 102 -5.56 -2.92 4.44
N ASP A 103 -5.06 -1.69 4.58
CA ASP A 103 -5.78 -0.49 4.14
C ASP A 103 -5.59 -0.18 2.65
N CYS A 104 -4.52 -0.68 2.04
CA CYS A 104 -4.23 -0.55 0.61
C CYS A 104 -3.23 -1.61 0.14
N LEU A 105 -3.43 -2.15 -1.06
CA LEU A 105 -2.46 -3.04 -1.71
C LEU A 105 -1.60 -2.23 -2.68
N ARG A 106 -0.27 -2.32 -2.57
CA ARG A 106 0.63 -1.92 -3.68
C ARG A 106 1.00 -3.18 -4.44
N ILE A 107 0.57 -3.24 -5.69
CA ILE A 107 0.96 -4.30 -6.63
C ILE A 107 1.69 -3.75 -7.84
N ASN A 108 2.51 -4.59 -8.45
CA ASN A 108 3.01 -4.38 -9.80
C ASN A 108 2.51 -5.53 -10.69
N PRO A 109 1.54 -5.28 -11.58
CA PRO A 109 0.99 -6.33 -12.46
C PRO A 109 2.07 -7.04 -13.30
N GLY A 110 3.14 -6.33 -13.69
CA GLY A 110 4.25 -6.94 -14.44
C GLY A 110 5.03 -8.00 -13.66
N ASN A 111 4.94 -8.00 -12.32
CA ASN A 111 5.68 -8.90 -11.44
C ASN A 111 4.80 -9.95 -10.76
N ILE A 112 3.49 -9.71 -10.60
CA ILE A 112 2.56 -10.65 -9.94
C ILE A 112 2.34 -11.94 -10.74
N GLY A 113 2.60 -11.91 -12.05
CA GLY A 113 2.51 -13.07 -12.93
C GLY A 113 1.29 -13.00 -13.83
N ARG A 114 0.57 -14.12 -13.96
CA ARG A 114 -0.47 -14.29 -14.98
C ARG A 114 -1.72 -13.44 -14.73
N ASP A 115 -2.38 -13.05 -15.82
CA ASP A 115 -3.63 -12.28 -15.84
C ASP A 115 -4.73 -12.79 -14.90
N ASP A 116 -4.92 -14.12 -14.83
CA ASP A 116 -5.91 -14.75 -13.96
C ASP A 116 -5.63 -14.47 -12.48
N LYS A 117 -4.37 -14.43 -12.09
CA LYS A 117 -3.94 -14.14 -10.71
C LYS A 117 -4.08 -12.67 -10.35
N VAL A 118 -3.83 -11.78 -11.30
CA VAL A 118 -4.11 -10.35 -11.13
C VAL A 118 -5.61 -10.10 -10.95
N ARG A 119 -6.46 -10.78 -11.74
CA ARG A 119 -7.93 -10.67 -11.62
C ARG A 119 -8.44 -11.15 -10.26
N GLU A 120 -7.86 -12.21 -9.72
CA GLU A 120 -8.18 -12.73 -8.39
C GLU A 120 -7.93 -11.68 -7.28
N VAL A 121 -6.78 -10.99 -7.34
CA VAL A 121 -6.45 -9.90 -6.41
C VAL A 121 -7.39 -8.71 -6.57
N ILE A 122 -7.73 -8.34 -7.82
CA ILE A 122 -8.67 -7.23 -8.08
C ILE A 122 -10.06 -7.56 -7.53
N ALA A 123 -10.55 -8.79 -7.73
CA ALA A 123 -11.84 -9.22 -7.21
C ALA A 123 -11.87 -9.16 -5.68
N CYS A 124 -10.86 -9.74 -5.01
CA CYS A 124 -10.75 -9.71 -3.55
C CYS A 124 -10.70 -8.28 -3.00
N ALA A 125 -9.90 -7.40 -3.61
CA ALA A 125 -9.80 -6.00 -3.18
C ALA A 125 -11.12 -5.25 -3.38
N ARG A 126 -11.82 -5.49 -4.50
CA ARG A 126 -13.15 -4.91 -4.77
C ARG A 126 -14.17 -5.35 -3.72
N ASP A 127 -14.25 -6.65 -3.44
CA ASP A 127 -15.22 -7.22 -2.49
C ASP A 127 -15.01 -6.68 -1.07
N ARG A 128 -13.76 -6.36 -0.72
CA ARG A 128 -13.39 -5.81 0.60
C ARG A 128 -13.31 -4.28 0.64
N GLY A 129 -13.55 -3.60 -0.48
CA GLY A 129 -13.41 -2.14 -0.57
C GLY A 129 -11.98 -1.61 -0.39
N ILE A 130 -10.96 -2.45 -0.64
CA ILE A 130 -9.55 -2.11 -0.47
C ILE A 130 -9.04 -1.43 -1.75
N PRO A 131 -8.49 -0.20 -1.69
CA PRO A 131 -7.86 0.42 -2.84
C PRO A 131 -6.58 -0.33 -3.25
N ILE A 132 -6.30 -0.32 -4.55
CA ILE A 132 -5.05 -0.85 -5.13
C ILE A 132 -4.23 0.30 -5.71
N ARG A 133 -2.97 0.39 -5.30
CA ARG A 133 -1.94 1.21 -5.95
C ARG A 133 -1.16 0.37 -6.95
N ILE A 134 -1.36 0.62 -8.23
CA ILE A 134 -0.57 0.05 -9.32
C ILE A 134 0.74 0.84 -9.42
N GLY A 135 1.87 0.23 -9.07
CA GLY A 135 3.18 0.87 -9.13
C GLY A 135 4.08 0.24 -10.17
N VAL A 136 4.09 0.80 -11.39
CA VAL A 136 4.96 0.40 -12.49
C VAL A 136 6.19 1.30 -12.50
N ASN A 137 7.38 0.68 -12.49
CA ASN A 137 8.66 1.37 -12.56
C ASN A 137 9.41 0.96 -13.83
N ALA A 138 10.34 1.79 -14.31
CA ALA A 138 11.11 1.52 -15.54
C ALA A 138 11.80 0.14 -15.52
N GLY A 139 12.36 -0.28 -14.38
CA GLY A 139 12.98 -1.60 -14.21
C GLY A 139 12.02 -2.79 -14.21
N SER A 140 10.71 -2.56 -14.32
CA SER A 140 9.65 -3.58 -14.30
C SER A 140 8.70 -3.49 -15.50
N LEU A 141 9.07 -2.72 -16.51
CA LEU A 141 8.33 -2.69 -17.77
C LEU A 141 8.37 -4.08 -18.41
N GLY A 142 7.21 -4.61 -18.79
CA GLY A 142 7.15 -5.87 -19.54
C GLY A 142 7.95 -5.76 -20.84
N LYS A 143 8.53 -6.87 -21.31
CA LYS A 143 9.37 -6.90 -22.52
C LYS A 143 8.67 -6.29 -23.74
N ASP A 144 7.35 -6.45 -23.84
CA ASP A 144 6.55 -5.92 -24.95
C ASP A 144 6.44 -4.38 -24.96
N LEU A 145 6.73 -3.74 -23.82
CA LEU A 145 6.74 -2.28 -23.64
C LEU A 145 8.16 -1.70 -23.69
N GLN A 146 9.20 -2.54 -23.65
CA GLN A 146 10.60 -2.13 -23.84
C GLN A 146 10.90 -2.10 -25.35
N ARG A 147 10.42 -1.06 -26.03
CA ARG A 147 10.80 -0.75 -27.43
C ARG A 147 12.00 0.18 -27.49
#